data_AF-A0A0N4VTU5-F1
#
_entry.id   AF-A0A0N4VTU5-F1
#
_cell.length_a   1.000
_cell.length_b   1.000
_cell.length_c   1.000
_cell.angle_alpha   90.00
_cell.angle_beta   90.00
_cell.angle_gamma   90.00
#
_symmetry.space_group_name_H-M   'P 1'
#
loop_
_entity.id
_entity.type
_entity.pdbx_description
1 polymer ?
#
loop_
_entity_poly.entity_id
_entity_poly.type
_entity_poly.pdbx_seq_one_letter_code
_entity_poly.pdbx_strand_id
1 'polypeptide(L)' 'MIEESRALNFKRLSALIREKVMEATEQGLPLSYAIVRHIAVRLNREHRLIEDLRASKSWIAKFVRECGIRSRRRLIS' A
#
# COMPACT_ATOMS: atom_id res chain seq x y z
N MET A 1 11.83 -5.98 -24.73
CA MET A 1 10.96 -5.70 -23.57
C MET A 1 11.81 -4.95 -22.57
N ILE A 2 11.46 -3.70 -22.27
CA ILE A 2 12.17 -2.93 -21.24
C ILE A 2 11.75 -3.56 -19.91
N GLU A 3 12.65 -4.29 -19.26
CA GLU A 3 12.45 -4.65 -17.86
C GLU A 3 12.31 -3.34 -17.09
N GLU A 4 11.07 -2.97 -16.73
CA GLU A 4 10.87 -1.87 -15.83
C GLU A 4 11.61 -2.20 -14.53
N SER A 5 12.55 -1.33 -14.16
CA SER A 5 13.32 -1.51 -12.95
C SER A 5 12.36 -1.78 -11.79
N ARG A 6 12.61 -2.83 -11.00
CA ARG A 6 11.82 -3.21 -9.83
C ARG A 6 11.51 -2.01 -8.91
N ALA A 7 12.42 -1.04 -8.83
CA ALA A 7 12.24 0.20 -8.10
C ALA A 7 11.10 1.07 -8.66
N LEU A 8 10.96 1.16 -9.98
CA LEU A 8 9.88 1.89 -10.65
C LEU A 8 8.52 1.21 -10.41
N ASN A 9 8.48 -0.11 -10.52
CA ASN A 9 7.28 -0.89 -10.20
C ASN A 9 6.87 -0.73 -8.73
N PHE A 10 7.82 -0.66 -7.81
CA PHE A 10 7.54 -0.37 -6.41
C PHE A 10 6.96 1.04 -6.22
N LYS A 11 7.49 2.05 -6.93
CA LYS A 11 6.95 3.41 -6.88
C LYS A 11 5.51 3.46 -7.40
N ARG A 12 5.23 2.81 -8.53
CA ARG A 12 3.88 2.70 -9.11
C ARG A 12 2.91 2.02 -8.15
N LEU A 13 3.29 0.87 -7.60
CA LEU A 13 2.47 0.16 -6.63
C LEU A 13 2.20 1.02 -5.38
N SER A 14 3.22 1.71 -4.89
CA SER A 14 3.08 2.60 -3.71
C SER A 14 2.11 3.74 -3.97
N ALA A 15 2.11 4.31 -5.18
CA ALA A 15 1.17 5.35 -5.59
C ALA A 15 -0.28 4.82 -5.62
N LEU A 16 -0.51 3.65 -6.23
CA LEU A 16 -1.83 3.02 -6.29
C LEU A 16 -2.38 2.69 -4.90
N ILE A 17 -1.54 2.14 -4.02
CA ILE A 17 -1.95 1.84 -2.64
C ILE A 17 -2.29 3.13 -1.91
N ARG A 18 -1.50 4.20 -2.09
CA ARG A 18 -1.74 5.48 -1.43
C ARG A 18 -3.08 6.07 -1.85
N GLU A 19 -3.39 6.06 -3.14
CA GLU A 19 -4.67 6.52 -3.68
C GLU A 19 -5.84 5.78 -3.02
N LYS A 20 -5.84 4.44 -3.05
CA LYS A 20 -6.89 3.62 -2.43
C LYS A 20 -7.01 3.78 -0.92
N VAL A 21 -5.89 3.99 -0.23
CA VAL A 21 -5.89 4.20 1.21
C VAL A 21 -6.41 5.60 1.57
N MET A 22 -6.14 6.61 0.76
CA MET A 22 -6.73 7.95 0.94
C MET A 22 -8.24 7.95 0.65
N GLU A 23 -8.70 7.32 -0.44
CA GLU A 23 -10.13 7.15 -0.73
C GLU A 23 -10.86 6.51 0.47
N ALA A 24 -10.31 5.42 1.03
CA ALA A 24 -10.88 4.76 2.19
C ALA A 24 -10.90 5.67 3.44
N THR A 25 -9.86 6.50 3.62
CA THR A 25 -9.80 7.46 4.73
C THR A 25 -10.86 8.55 4.59
N GLU A 26 -11.06 9.07 3.38
CA GLU A 26 -12.07 10.09 3.07
C GLU A 26 -13.49 9.56 3.27
N GLN A 27 -13.72 8.28 2.96
CA GLN A 27 -14.97 7.58 3.26
C GLN A 27 -15.15 7.25 4.76
N GLY A 28 -14.18 7.61 5.60
CA GLY A 28 -14.22 7.34 7.05
C GLY A 28 -14.02 5.88 7.42
N LEU A 29 -13.56 5.03 6.49
CA LEU A 29 -13.30 3.63 6.76
C LEU A 29 -12.07 3.48 7.66
N PRO A 30 -12.11 2.55 8.63
CA PRO A 30 -10.96 2.28 9.48
C PRO A 30 -9.83 1.66 8.64
N LEU A 31 -8.65 2.24 8.73
CA LEU A 31 -7.45 1.65 8.15
C LEU A 31 -6.77 0.76 9.19
N SER A 32 -7.00 -0.54 9.09
CA SER A 32 -6.22 -1.52 9.83
C SER A 32 -5.03 -1.98 9.00
N TYR A 33 -4.04 -2.54 9.68
CA TYR A 33 -2.87 -3.14 9.03
C TYR A 33 -3.28 -4.25 8.02
N ALA A 34 -4.29 -5.05 8.36
CA ALA A 34 -4.79 -6.12 7.50
C ALA A 34 -5.44 -5.58 6.21
N ILE A 35 -6.17 -4.47 6.31
CA ILE A 35 -6.80 -3.81 5.16
C ILE A 35 -5.74 -3.28 4.19
N VAL A 36 -4.72 -2.58 4.70
CA VAL A 36 -3.63 -2.08 3.85
C VAL A 36 -2.88 -3.23 3.18
N ARG A 37 -2.66 -4.36 3.88
CA ARG A 37 -2.05 -5.55 3.27
C ARG A 37 -2.91 -6.12 2.15
N HIS A 38 -4.21 -6.25 2.40
CA HIS A 38 -5.14 -6.76 1.41
C HIS A 38 -5.13 -5.90 0.14
N ILE A 39 -5.21 -4.57 0.29
CA ILE A 39 -5.13 -3.60 -0.83
C ILE A 39 -3.82 -3.76 -1.60
N ALA A 40 -2.68 -3.81 -0.88
CA ALA A 40 -1.36 -3.93 -1.51
C ALA A 40 -1.20 -5.23 -2.32
N VAL A 41 -1.63 -6.36 -1.78
CA VAL A 41 -1.55 -7.65 -2.47
C VAL A 41 -2.52 -7.70 -3.65
N ARG A 42 -3.74 -7.17 -3.50
CA ARG A 42 -4.75 -7.14 -4.57
C ARG A 42 -4.26 -6.31 -5.76
N LEU A 43 -3.84 -5.05 -5.52
CA LEU A 43 -3.32 -4.16 -6.55
C LEU A 43 -2.07 -4.74 -7.23
N ASN A 44 -1.18 -5.36 -6.47
CA ASN A 44 -0.01 -5.99 -7.06
C ASN A 44 -0.34 -7.19 -7.96
N ARG A 45 -1.38 -7.96 -7.64
CA ARG A 45 -1.87 -9.06 -8.49
C ARG A 45 -2.55 -8.54 -9.75
N GLU A 46 -3.34 -7.48 -9.64
CA GLU A 46 -4.02 -6.84 -10.77
C GLU A 46 -3.03 -6.26 -11.78
N HIS A 47 -1.99 -5.56 -11.30
CA HIS A 47 -1.03 -4.87 -12.16
C HIS A 47 0.26 -5.66 -12.42
N ARG A 48 0.46 -6.81 -11.77
CA ARG A 48 1.65 -7.69 -11.88
C ARG A 48 2.98 -6.93 -11.77
N LEU A 49 3.07 -5.98 -10.84
CA LEU A 49 4.20 -5.04 -10.74
C LEU A 49 5.43 -5.64 -10.06
N ILE A 50 5.22 -6.35 -8.94
CA ILE A 50 6.28 -6.92 -8.12
C ILE A 50 6.05 -8.42 -7.96
N GLU A 51 6.94 -9.23 -8.51
CA GLU A 51 6.97 -10.66 -8.23
C GLU A 51 7.23 -10.92 -6.73
N ASP A 52 6.49 -11.88 -6.18
CA ASP A 52 6.54 -12.33 -4.79
C ASP A 52 6.38 -11.22 -3.74
N LEU A 53 5.54 -10.23 -4.00
CA LEU A 53 5.22 -9.22 -3.01
C LEU A 53 4.59 -9.86 -1.76
N ARG A 54 5.37 -9.97 -0.68
CA ARG A 54 4.89 -10.50 0.62
C ARG A 54 4.13 -9.48 1.48
N ALA A 55 4.23 -8.19 1.18
CA ALA A 55 3.61 -7.09 1.94
C ALA A 55 3.77 -7.27 3.47
N SER A 56 5.02 -7.38 3.92
CA SER A 56 5.38 -7.74 5.31
C SER A 56 4.94 -6.70 6.33
N LYS A 57 4.90 -7.10 7.62
CA LYS A 57 4.57 -6.19 8.75
C LYS A 57 5.41 -4.92 8.76
N SER A 58 6.71 -5.08 8.63
CA SER A 58 7.65 -3.96 8.60
C SER A 58 7.46 -3.07 7.37
N TRP A 59 7.21 -3.66 6.19
CA TRP A 59 7.03 -2.89 4.96
C TRP A 59 5.78 -2.01 5.01
N ILE A 60 4.63 -2.57 5.42
CA ILE A 60 3.39 -1.79 5.55
C ILE A 60 3.49 -0.75 6.66
N ALA A 61 4.14 -1.06 7.79
CA ALA A 61 4.35 -0.10 8.86
C ALA A 61 5.20 1.10 8.38
N LYS A 62 6.23 0.85 7.56
CA LYS A 62 7.03 1.88 6.91
C LYS A 62 6.19 2.68 5.91
N PHE A 63 5.45 2.01 5.02
CA PHE A 63 4.56 2.64 4.04
C PHE A 63 3.53 3.58 4.69
N VAL A 64 2.83 3.11 5.73
CA VAL A 64 1.83 3.88 6.47
C VAL A 64 2.43 5.12 7.14
N ARG A 65 3.67 4.99 7.67
CA ARG A 65 4.41 6.12 8.24
C ARG A 65 4.79 7.13 7.14
N GLU A 66 5.34 6.67 6.03
CA GLU A 66 5.77 7.52 4.91
C GLU A 66 4.60 8.24 4.22
N CYS A 67 3.44 7.61 4.13
CA CYS A 67 2.24 8.23 3.57
C CYS A 67 1.55 9.21 4.52
N GLY A 68 2.05 9.40 5.75
CA GLY A 68 1.46 10.32 6.73
C GLY A 68 0.08 9.88 7.26
N ILE A 69 -0.38 8.68 6.91
CA ILE A 69 -1.68 8.11 7.31
C ILE A 69 -1.79 8.01 8.84
N ARG A 70 -0.65 7.81 9.52
CA ARG A 70 -0.56 7.68 10.97
C ARG A 70 -0.88 8.97 11.75
N SER A 71 -0.96 10.12 11.07
CA SER A 71 -1.03 11.44 11.73
C SER A 71 -2.45 11.97 11.99
N ARG A 72 -3.53 11.34 11.48
CA ARG A 72 -4.89 11.93 11.63
C ARG A 72 -6.00 11.05 12.23
N ARG A 73 -5.93 9.72 12.16
CA ARG A 73 -6.87 8.81 12.86
C ARG A 73 -6.15 7.52 13.27
N ARG A 74 -6.38 7.09 14.51
CA ARG A 74 -5.75 5.91 15.13
C ARG A 74 -5.92 4.69 14.22
N LEU A 75 -4.81 4.09 13.78
CA LEU A 75 -4.81 2.69 13.36
C LEU A 75 -5.19 1.85 14.57
N ILE A 76 -6.36 1.22 14.51
CA ILE A 76 -6.81 0.28 15.53
C ILE A 76 -6.16 -1.06 15.19
N SER A 77 -5.44 -1.61 16.18
CA SER A 77 -4.64 -2.85 16.06
C SER A 77 -5.52 -4.07 15.84
#